data_AF-A0A945T2R3-F1
#
_entry.id   AF-A0A945T2R3-F1
#
_cell.length_a   1.000
_cell.length_b   1.000
_cell.length_c   1.000
_cell.angle_alpha   90.00
_cell.angle_beta   90.00
_cell.angle_gamma   90.00
#
_symmetry.space_group_name_H-M   'P 1'
#
loop_
_entity.id
_entity.type
_entity.pdbx_description
1 polymer ?
#
loop_
_entity_poly.entity_id
_entity_poly.type
_entity_poly.pdbx_seq_one_letter_code
_entity_poly.pdbx_strand_id
1 'polypeptide(L)'
;MKFDPPLLLLLLAGGTLLLFPDIMFDTASDLMPDSALGKGAGLALITIGLFATGRIPEYLTALLFFSLAMLFQVAPAEVVFSGFQSTALWLVFGGLVIGIAMNITGLGKRIASQLASHLEGSYFRLISGMVLVGLALAFVMPSAMGRIVLLIPVTLALAAHFGFEEGSNGRTGLVVAATLGTFIPAFTILPANVVNMILVGMAESQYNFSPLFGEYLLLLFPVLGLMKAGLIIALVLWFYPDEPKVVAESEVHQRERLSKEARTLAAVLMLLLLLWATDFIHHISPAWIGLAGAVYLLLPKVGVVNGEQFNREINYAPLFVVAGVIGLGGVIHYAGLGSVIGTHLIANLPLDPATPFINYLSVALIATSTGLVTTLPGIPAVITPLTGDIAQITGFSPSAVLMMQMVGISSILFPYQAPPLIVALQLAGVKIRAVFRLILILALASYLFFIPLNYLWWQLLGWV
;
A
#
# COMPACT_ATOMS: atom_id res chain seq x y z
N MET A 1 -33.32 1.58 -6.67
CA MET A 1 -32.19 2.22 -7.38
C MET A 1 -32.69 3.51 -8.00
N LYS A 2 -32.36 4.67 -7.41
CA LYS A 2 -32.61 5.98 -8.03
C LYS A 2 -31.40 6.29 -8.91
N PHE A 3 -31.61 6.46 -10.21
CA PHE A 3 -30.56 6.87 -11.15
C PHE A 3 -30.25 8.35 -10.95
N ASP A 4 -28.97 8.68 -10.78
CA ASP A 4 -28.47 10.02 -10.51
C ASP A 4 -28.19 10.74 -11.86
N PRO A 5 -28.77 11.92 -12.15
CA PRO A 5 -28.57 12.65 -13.41
C PRO A 5 -27.10 12.91 -13.83
N PRO A 6 -26.13 13.12 -12.92
CA PRO A 6 -24.72 13.24 -13.28
C PRO A 6 -24.11 11.94 -13.85
N LEU A 7 -24.68 10.79 -13.50
CA LEU A 7 -24.27 9.46 -13.97
C LEU A 7 -24.66 9.27 -15.44
N LEU A 8 -25.85 9.75 -15.82
CA LEU A 8 -26.28 9.74 -17.21
C LEU A 8 -25.41 10.70 -18.02
N LEU A 9 -25.02 11.85 -17.48
CA LEU A 9 -24.10 12.80 -18.16
C LEU A 9 -22.67 12.27 -18.28
N LEU A 10 -22.14 11.51 -17.31
CA LEU A 10 -20.79 10.91 -17.39
C LEU A 10 -20.76 9.61 -18.22
N LEU A 11 -21.84 8.83 -18.24
CA LEU A 11 -21.99 7.67 -19.12
C LEU A 11 -22.44 8.06 -20.52
N LEU A 12 -23.17 9.17 -20.68
CA LEU A 12 -23.42 9.78 -21.98
C LEU A 12 -22.20 10.54 -22.44
N ALA A 13 -21.37 11.14 -21.57
CA ALA A 13 -20.08 11.71 -21.97
C ALA A 13 -19.09 10.59 -22.32
N GLY A 14 -18.94 9.56 -21.49
CA GLY A 14 -18.17 8.35 -21.79
C GLY A 14 -18.73 7.56 -22.98
N GLY A 15 -20.04 7.58 -23.16
CA GLY A 15 -20.77 6.94 -24.27
C GLY A 15 -20.72 7.75 -25.56
N THR A 16 -20.76 9.08 -25.51
CA THR A 16 -20.47 9.95 -26.67
C THR A 16 -18.98 9.96 -26.99
N LEU A 17 -18.10 9.80 -26.00
CA LEU A 17 -16.66 9.53 -26.17
C LEU A 17 -16.40 8.17 -26.85
N LEU A 18 -17.26 7.17 -26.61
CA LEU A 18 -17.21 5.84 -27.24
C LEU A 18 -17.88 5.81 -28.63
N LEU A 19 -18.87 6.66 -28.88
CA LEU A 19 -19.65 6.70 -30.13
C LEU A 19 -19.16 7.74 -31.15
N PHE A 20 -18.44 8.77 -30.70
CA PHE A 20 -17.90 9.85 -31.52
C PHE A 20 -16.48 10.22 -31.08
N PRO A 21 -15.50 9.30 -31.19
CA PRO A 21 -14.11 9.58 -30.84
C PRO A 21 -13.58 10.82 -31.60
N ASP A 22 -13.95 10.98 -32.87
CA ASP A 22 -13.42 12.02 -33.76
C ASP A 22 -13.73 13.46 -33.30
N ILE A 23 -14.82 13.71 -32.56
CA ILE A 23 -15.26 15.08 -32.23
C ILE A 23 -14.46 15.68 -31.06
N MET A 24 -14.02 14.85 -30.11
CA MET A 24 -13.12 15.26 -29.02
C MET A 24 -11.65 15.10 -29.44
N PHE A 25 -11.32 14.10 -30.26
CA PHE A 25 -9.98 13.99 -30.83
C PHE A 25 -9.68 15.16 -31.78
N ASP A 26 -10.65 15.74 -32.49
CA ASP A 26 -10.43 16.96 -33.28
C ASP A 26 -10.29 18.22 -32.42
N THR A 27 -11.05 18.36 -31.32
CA THR A 27 -10.92 19.52 -30.42
C THR A 27 -9.69 19.44 -29.50
N ALA A 28 -9.19 18.24 -29.19
CA ALA A 28 -7.88 18.04 -28.55
C ALA A 28 -6.71 18.01 -29.55
N SER A 29 -6.90 17.59 -30.81
CA SER A 29 -5.85 17.65 -31.84
C SER A 29 -5.57 19.08 -32.29
N ASP A 30 -6.58 19.96 -32.27
CA ASP A 30 -6.42 21.40 -32.48
C ASP A 30 -5.58 22.08 -31.37
N LEU A 31 -5.47 21.45 -30.18
CA LEU A 31 -4.67 21.93 -29.04
C LEU A 31 -3.36 21.15 -28.82
N MET A 32 -3.25 19.92 -29.33
CA MET A 32 -2.13 19.01 -29.13
C MET A 32 -1.92 18.12 -30.38
N PRO A 33 -0.91 18.42 -31.23
CA PRO A 33 -0.78 17.82 -32.57
C PRO A 33 -0.41 16.32 -32.59
N ASP A 34 -0.06 15.71 -31.45
CA ASP A 34 0.27 14.29 -31.37
C ASP A 34 -0.95 13.43 -30.95
N SER A 35 -1.47 12.63 -31.88
CA SER A 35 -2.61 11.73 -31.65
C SER A 35 -2.43 10.75 -30.47
N ALA A 36 -1.19 10.37 -30.15
CA ALA A 36 -0.87 9.54 -29.00
C ALA A 36 -0.99 10.29 -27.66
N LEU A 37 -0.65 11.57 -27.64
CA LEU A 37 -0.65 12.42 -26.44
C LEU A 37 -2.09 12.71 -26.00
N GLY A 38 -2.98 13.11 -26.93
CA GLY A 38 -4.40 13.33 -26.64
C GLY A 38 -5.12 12.04 -26.17
N LYS A 39 -4.88 10.92 -26.85
CA LYS A 39 -5.41 9.60 -26.47
C LYS A 39 -4.93 9.15 -25.09
N GLY A 40 -3.63 9.30 -24.83
CA GLY A 40 -3.02 8.99 -23.54
C GLY A 40 -3.60 9.84 -22.43
N ALA A 41 -3.77 11.15 -22.65
CA ALA A 41 -4.30 12.09 -21.66
C ALA A 41 -5.75 11.75 -21.30
N GLY A 42 -6.60 11.54 -22.31
CA GLY A 42 -8.00 11.18 -22.12
C GLY A 42 -8.15 9.86 -21.34
N LEU A 43 -7.41 8.83 -21.74
CA LEU A 43 -7.42 7.55 -21.04
C LEU A 43 -6.91 7.69 -19.60
N ALA A 44 -5.80 8.40 -19.39
CA ALA A 44 -5.25 8.61 -18.05
C ALA A 44 -6.22 9.35 -17.14
N LEU A 45 -6.87 10.41 -17.62
CA LEU A 45 -7.88 11.15 -16.86
C LEU A 45 -9.06 10.27 -16.46
N ILE A 46 -9.57 9.44 -17.39
CA ILE A 46 -10.66 8.50 -17.11
C ILE A 46 -10.23 7.47 -16.06
N THR A 47 -9.08 6.82 -16.26
CA THR A 47 -8.60 5.76 -15.38
C THR A 47 -8.26 6.29 -13.98
N ILE A 48 -7.54 7.42 -13.89
CA ILE A 48 -7.22 8.09 -12.63
C ILE A 48 -8.51 8.54 -11.94
N GLY A 49 -9.46 9.14 -12.67
CA GLY A 49 -10.75 9.55 -12.12
C GLY A 49 -11.59 8.39 -11.57
N LEU A 50 -11.56 7.22 -12.22
CA LEU A 50 -12.22 6.02 -11.73
C LEU A 50 -11.55 5.45 -10.47
N PHE A 51 -10.21 5.41 -10.43
CA PHE A 51 -9.48 5.02 -9.21
C PHE A 51 -9.72 5.99 -8.05
N ALA A 52 -9.68 7.30 -8.33
CA ALA A 52 -9.94 8.37 -7.38
C ALA A 52 -11.32 8.29 -6.74
N THR A 53 -12.35 8.10 -7.57
CA THR A 53 -13.74 8.13 -7.10
C THR A 53 -14.19 6.81 -6.48
N GLY A 54 -13.50 5.70 -6.75
CA GLY A 54 -13.85 4.37 -6.25
C GLY A 54 -15.27 3.92 -6.62
N ARG A 55 -15.87 4.51 -7.66
CA ARG A 55 -17.27 4.23 -8.06
C ARG A 55 -17.48 2.82 -8.59
N ILE A 56 -16.43 2.23 -9.13
CA ILE A 56 -16.37 0.83 -9.54
C ILE A 56 -15.18 0.17 -8.85
N PRO A 57 -15.19 -1.17 -8.69
CA PRO A 57 -14.07 -1.88 -8.09
C PRO A 57 -12.75 -1.63 -8.84
N GLU A 58 -11.64 -1.51 -8.11
CA GLU A 58 -10.32 -1.18 -8.68
C GLU A 58 -9.89 -2.16 -9.78
N TYR A 59 -10.16 -3.46 -9.62
CA TYR A 59 -9.85 -4.45 -10.65
C TYR A 59 -10.61 -4.19 -11.95
N LEU A 60 -11.86 -3.71 -11.87
CA LEU A 60 -12.66 -3.39 -13.04
C LEU A 60 -12.14 -2.13 -13.72
N THR A 61 -11.72 -1.13 -12.95
CA THR A 61 -11.01 0.05 -13.50
C THR A 61 -9.77 -0.37 -14.28
N ALA A 62 -8.95 -1.28 -13.74
CA ALA A 62 -7.77 -1.80 -14.44
C ALA A 62 -8.12 -2.56 -15.73
N LEU A 63 -9.14 -3.42 -15.70
CA LEU A 63 -9.60 -4.16 -16.89
C LEU A 63 -10.18 -3.23 -17.97
N LEU A 64 -10.91 -2.19 -17.57
CA LEU A 64 -11.39 -1.15 -18.47
C LEU A 64 -10.22 -0.37 -19.06
N PHE A 65 -9.22 -0.02 -18.26
CA PHE A 65 -7.99 0.62 -18.77
C PHE A 65 -7.34 -0.22 -19.88
N PHE A 66 -7.08 -1.50 -19.64
CA PHE A 66 -6.47 -2.38 -20.66
C PHE A 66 -7.32 -2.46 -21.92
N SER A 67 -8.64 -2.60 -21.74
CA SER A 67 -9.58 -2.74 -22.84
C SER A 67 -9.64 -1.47 -23.70
N LEU A 68 -9.79 -0.30 -23.09
CA LEU A 68 -9.83 0.98 -23.79
C LEU A 68 -8.48 1.33 -24.42
N ALA A 69 -7.37 1.07 -23.73
CA ALA A 69 -6.02 1.29 -24.26
C ALA A 69 -5.79 0.55 -25.58
N MET A 70 -6.20 -0.72 -25.64
CA MET A 70 -6.03 -1.56 -26.82
C MET A 70 -7.05 -1.24 -27.92
N LEU A 71 -8.32 -1.02 -27.58
CA LEU A 71 -9.37 -0.70 -28.56
C LEU A 71 -9.10 0.63 -29.28
N PHE A 72 -8.58 1.63 -28.57
CA PHE A 72 -8.26 2.94 -29.14
C PHE A 72 -6.82 3.07 -29.65
N GLN A 73 -6.04 1.98 -29.57
CA GLN A 73 -4.62 1.93 -29.96
C GLN A 73 -3.82 3.08 -29.34
N VAL A 74 -3.98 3.27 -28.03
CA VAL A 74 -3.35 4.38 -27.29
C VAL A 74 -1.85 4.20 -27.19
N ALA A 75 -1.38 2.96 -26.99
CA ALA A 75 0.03 2.59 -26.96
C ALA A 75 0.20 1.11 -27.38
N PRO A 76 1.42 0.66 -27.72
CA PRO A 76 1.71 -0.75 -28.00
C PRO A 76 1.35 -1.67 -26.84
N ALA A 77 1.03 -2.93 -27.15
CA ALA A 77 0.62 -3.93 -26.15
C ALA A 77 1.70 -4.14 -25.08
N GLU A 78 2.98 -4.08 -25.46
CA GLU A 78 4.13 -4.21 -24.58
C GLU A 78 4.16 -3.10 -23.51
N VAL A 79 3.71 -1.89 -23.87
CA VAL A 79 3.59 -0.76 -22.94
C VAL A 79 2.36 -0.92 -22.05
N VAL A 80 1.20 -1.18 -22.67
CA VAL A 80 -0.09 -1.30 -21.98
C VAL A 80 -0.08 -2.44 -20.97
N PHE A 81 0.48 -3.59 -21.32
CA PHE A 81 0.55 -4.79 -20.47
C PHE A 81 1.88 -4.94 -19.72
N SER A 82 2.74 -3.91 -19.72
CA SER A 82 4.06 -3.93 -19.05
C SER A 82 3.99 -4.38 -17.58
N GLY A 83 2.92 -4.02 -16.88
CA GLY A 83 2.70 -4.43 -15.49
C GLY A 83 2.63 -5.95 -15.27
N PHE A 84 2.19 -6.73 -16.27
CA PHE A 84 2.18 -8.20 -16.20
C PHE A 84 3.59 -8.82 -16.27
N GLN A 85 4.56 -8.08 -16.78
CA GLN A 85 5.95 -8.51 -16.89
C GLN A 85 6.80 -8.04 -15.70
N SER A 86 6.26 -7.16 -14.84
CA SER A 86 7.00 -6.57 -13.71
C SER A 86 7.31 -7.58 -12.60
N THR A 87 8.45 -7.40 -11.93
CA THR A 87 8.80 -8.20 -10.74
C THR A 87 7.81 -7.94 -9.59
N ALA A 88 7.28 -6.71 -9.50
CA ALA A 88 6.27 -6.33 -8.53
C ALA A 88 5.02 -7.21 -8.58
N LEU A 89 4.52 -7.54 -9.77
CA LEU A 89 3.36 -8.41 -9.92
C LEU A 89 3.62 -9.80 -9.34
N TRP A 90 4.80 -10.37 -9.59
CA TRP A 90 5.18 -11.68 -9.08
C TRP A 90 5.44 -11.69 -7.58
N LEU A 91 5.93 -10.59 -7.02
CA LEU A 91 6.03 -10.41 -5.57
C LEU A 91 4.65 -10.36 -4.91
N VAL A 92 3.69 -9.65 -5.52
CA VAL A 92 2.29 -9.63 -5.07
C VAL A 92 1.68 -11.03 -5.14
N PHE A 93 1.88 -11.75 -6.25
CA PHE A 93 1.42 -13.14 -6.40
C PHE A 93 1.97 -14.03 -5.28
N GLY A 94 3.28 -13.96 -5.03
CA GLY A 94 3.92 -14.72 -3.97
C GLY A 94 3.31 -14.39 -2.60
N GLY A 95 3.07 -13.10 -2.33
CA GLY A 95 2.44 -12.65 -1.11
C GLY A 95 0.97 -13.08 -0.96
N LEU A 96 0.21 -13.19 -2.06
CA LEU A 96 -1.15 -13.74 -2.04
C LEU A 96 -1.15 -15.22 -1.64
N VAL A 97 -0.25 -16.02 -2.22
CA VAL A 97 -0.12 -17.45 -1.88
C VAL A 97 0.27 -17.64 -0.41
N ILE A 98 1.23 -16.86 0.08
CA ILE A 98 1.60 -16.84 1.50
C ILE A 98 0.39 -16.43 2.37
N GLY A 99 -0.37 -15.43 1.95
CA GLY A 99 -1.60 -15.01 2.63
C GLY A 99 -2.65 -16.12 2.70
N ILE A 100 -2.87 -16.86 1.62
CA ILE A 100 -3.76 -18.03 1.58
C ILE A 100 -3.27 -19.11 2.55
N ALA A 101 -1.98 -19.45 2.51
CA ALA A 101 -1.37 -20.42 3.41
C ALA A 101 -1.54 -20.00 4.89
N MET A 102 -1.34 -18.71 5.19
CA MET A 102 -1.54 -18.16 6.54
C MET A 102 -2.98 -18.31 7.03
N ASN A 103 -3.95 -18.08 6.15
CA ASN A 103 -5.37 -18.23 6.47
C ASN A 103 -5.75 -19.71 6.68
N ILE A 104 -5.34 -20.61 5.79
CA ILE A 104 -5.68 -22.04 5.86
C ILE A 104 -5.05 -22.70 7.09
N THR A 105 -3.78 -22.42 7.36
CA THR A 105 -3.06 -23.02 8.51
C THR A 105 -3.46 -22.39 9.84
N GLY A 106 -4.13 -21.24 9.82
CA GLY A 106 -4.43 -20.44 11.01
C GLY A 106 -3.19 -19.88 11.72
N LEU A 107 -2.01 -19.92 11.09
CA LEU A 107 -0.75 -19.52 11.70
C LEU A 107 -0.78 -18.06 12.15
N GLY A 108 -1.31 -17.15 11.33
CA GLY A 108 -1.42 -15.74 11.69
C GLY A 108 -2.31 -15.51 12.92
N LYS A 109 -3.46 -16.20 13.00
CA LYS A 109 -4.38 -16.10 14.14
C LYS A 109 -3.71 -16.62 15.42
N ARG A 110 -2.92 -17.69 15.31
CA ARG A 110 -2.13 -18.25 16.43
C ARG A 110 -1.00 -17.32 16.86
N ILE A 111 -0.24 -16.73 15.93
CA ILE A 111 0.79 -15.74 16.27
C ILE A 111 0.14 -14.54 16.98
N ALA A 112 -0.96 -14.02 16.44
CA ALA A 112 -1.68 -12.91 17.04
C ALA A 112 -2.21 -13.26 18.43
N SER A 113 -2.83 -14.44 18.62
CA SER A 113 -3.36 -14.86 19.93
C SER A 113 -2.28 -15.17 20.94
N GLN A 114 -1.19 -15.83 20.54
CA GLN A 114 -0.04 -16.11 21.42
C GLN A 114 0.66 -14.82 21.83
N LEU A 115 0.88 -13.88 20.92
CA LEU A 115 1.46 -12.59 21.31
C LEU A 115 0.49 -11.80 22.20
N ALA A 116 -0.81 -11.83 21.90
CA ALA A 116 -1.84 -11.17 22.70
C ALA A 116 -1.97 -11.74 24.12
N SER A 117 -1.77 -13.05 24.31
CA SER A 117 -1.85 -13.67 25.65
C SER A 117 -0.72 -13.25 26.60
N HIS A 118 0.35 -12.63 26.09
CA HIS A 118 1.42 -12.09 26.93
C HIS A 118 1.21 -10.62 27.31
N LEU A 119 0.09 -10.02 26.89
CA LEU A 119 -0.19 -8.58 27.08
C LEU A 119 -0.87 -8.24 28.41
N GLU A 120 -0.89 -9.17 29.36
CA GLU A 120 -1.53 -8.99 30.66
C GLU A 120 -0.86 -7.88 31.50
N GLY A 121 -1.69 -7.19 32.29
CA GLY A 121 -1.28 -6.40 33.44
C GLY A 121 -1.50 -4.90 33.36
N SER A 122 -1.36 -4.24 32.20
CA SER A 122 -1.59 -2.78 32.10
C SER A 122 -2.11 -2.35 30.73
N TYR A 123 -2.88 -1.27 30.70
CA TYR A 123 -3.38 -0.69 29.45
C TYR A 123 -2.24 -0.30 28.49
N PHE A 124 -1.11 0.19 29.02
CA PHE A 124 0.10 0.45 28.25
C PHE A 124 0.58 -0.80 27.49
N ARG A 125 0.68 -1.95 28.16
CA ARG A 125 1.10 -3.23 27.53
C ARG A 125 0.10 -3.69 26.48
N LEU A 126 -1.20 -3.52 26.72
CA LEU A 126 -2.24 -3.87 25.75
C LEU A 126 -2.11 -3.06 24.46
N ILE A 127 -2.02 -1.73 24.57
CA ILE A 127 -1.90 -0.85 23.40
C ILE A 127 -0.56 -1.05 22.68
N SER A 128 0.55 -1.00 23.42
CA SER A 128 1.89 -1.19 22.83
C SER A 128 2.03 -2.57 22.19
N GLY A 129 1.59 -3.61 22.88
CA GLY A 129 1.55 -4.97 22.36
C GLY A 129 0.73 -5.06 21.08
N MET A 130 -0.43 -4.40 21.01
CA MET A 130 -1.26 -4.48 19.82
C MET A 130 -0.66 -3.81 18.60
N VAL A 131 0.01 -2.66 18.79
CA VAL A 131 0.80 -2.02 17.72
C VAL A 131 1.95 -2.91 17.28
N LEU A 132 2.70 -3.50 18.23
CA LEU A 132 3.84 -4.36 17.95
C LEU A 132 3.44 -5.67 17.25
N VAL A 133 2.30 -6.26 17.60
CA VAL A 133 1.74 -7.42 16.88
C VAL A 133 1.39 -7.05 15.45
N GLY A 134 0.72 -5.90 15.23
CA GLY A 134 0.42 -5.41 13.89
C GLY A 134 1.68 -5.18 13.05
N LEU A 135 2.72 -4.61 13.67
CA LEU A 135 4.03 -4.39 13.07
C LEU A 135 4.73 -5.72 12.72
N ALA A 136 4.76 -6.68 13.66
CA ALA A 136 5.35 -7.99 13.44
C ALA A 136 4.64 -8.76 12.32
N LEU A 137 3.31 -8.70 12.29
CA LEU A 137 2.52 -9.28 11.20
C LEU A 137 2.84 -8.61 9.85
N ALA A 138 3.22 -7.33 9.81
CA ALA A 138 3.62 -6.67 8.56
C ALA A 138 4.84 -7.28 7.88
N PHE A 139 5.79 -7.82 8.66
CA PHE A 139 6.94 -8.55 8.12
C PHE A 139 6.56 -9.91 7.56
N VAL A 140 5.55 -10.56 8.17
CA VAL A 140 5.23 -11.96 7.89
C VAL A 140 4.10 -12.12 6.88
N MET A 141 3.15 -11.19 6.86
CA MET A 141 1.92 -11.27 6.08
C MET A 141 1.81 -10.08 5.12
N PRO A 142 2.05 -10.31 3.82
CA PRO A 142 2.07 -9.27 2.77
C PRO A 142 0.75 -8.51 2.57
N SER A 143 -0.39 -9.10 2.95
CA SER A 143 -1.69 -8.48 2.74
C SER A 143 -2.11 -7.60 3.91
N ALA A 144 -2.15 -6.28 3.72
CA ALA A 144 -2.70 -5.34 4.69
C ALA A 144 -4.17 -5.66 5.04
N MET A 145 -5.00 -5.97 4.03
CA MET A 145 -6.38 -6.40 4.23
C MET A 145 -6.47 -7.70 5.04
N GLY A 146 -5.65 -8.70 4.71
CA GLY A 146 -5.64 -9.97 5.42
C GLY A 146 -5.24 -9.81 6.89
N ARG A 147 -4.24 -8.95 7.17
CA ARG A 147 -3.85 -8.61 8.54
C ARG A 147 -4.97 -7.96 9.32
N ILE A 148 -5.74 -7.04 8.71
CA ILE A 148 -6.92 -6.44 9.35
C ILE A 148 -8.00 -7.47 9.66
N VAL A 149 -8.40 -8.28 8.68
CA VAL A 149 -9.46 -9.29 8.85
C VAL A 149 -9.09 -10.30 9.94
N LEU A 150 -7.80 -10.60 10.09
CA LEU A 150 -7.27 -11.48 11.11
C LEU A 150 -7.20 -10.83 12.48
N LEU A 151 -6.64 -9.61 12.56
CA LEU A 151 -6.27 -8.98 13.82
C LEU A 151 -7.48 -8.37 14.54
N ILE A 152 -8.48 -7.85 13.81
CA ILE A 152 -9.64 -7.20 14.43
C ILE A 152 -10.46 -8.17 15.31
N PRO A 153 -10.84 -9.38 14.85
CA PRO A 153 -11.53 -10.34 15.72
C PRO A 153 -10.72 -10.72 16.98
N VAL A 154 -9.40 -10.90 16.85
CA VAL A 154 -8.50 -11.17 17.99
C VAL A 154 -8.51 -9.99 18.96
N THR A 155 -8.46 -8.77 18.43
CA THR A 155 -8.49 -7.53 19.21
C THR A 155 -9.81 -7.37 19.96
N LEU A 156 -10.95 -7.70 19.33
CA LEU A 156 -12.26 -7.64 19.96
C LEU A 156 -12.42 -8.69 21.07
N ALA A 157 -11.91 -9.91 20.85
CA ALA A 157 -11.89 -10.95 21.88
C ALA A 157 -11.03 -10.53 23.08
N LEU A 158 -9.86 -9.93 22.83
CA LEU A 158 -9.00 -9.37 23.87
C LEU A 158 -9.70 -8.22 24.62
N ALA A 159 -10.38 -7.33 23.90
CA ALA A 159 -11.13 -6.24 24.52
C ALA A 159 -12.22 -6.76 25.47
N ALA A 160 -12.99 -7.77 25.03
CA ALA A 160 -14.01 -8.40 25.86
C ALA A 160 -13.41 -9.08 27.10
N HIS A 161 -12.26 -9.75 26.96
CA HIS A 161 -11.55 -10.39 28.07
C HIS A 161 -11.16 -9.38 29.18
N PHE A 162 -10.74 -8.16 28.81
CA PHE A 162 -10.41 -7.09 29.75
C PHE A 162 -11.62 -6.23 30.16
N GLY A 163 -12.84 -6.69 29.89
CA GLY A 163 -14.08 -6.01 30.29
C GLY A 163 -14.35 -4.70 29.54
N PHE A 164 -13.74 -4.49 28.37
CA PHE A 164 -13.98 -3.29 27.56
C PHE A 164 -15.25 -3.46 26.72
N GLU A 165 -16.32 -2.80 27.16
CA GLU A 165 -17.63 -2.80 26.51
C GLU A 165 -17.64 -2.04 25.16
N GLU A 166 -18.71 -2.20 24.41
CA GLU A 166 -18.94 -1.44 23.18
C GLU A 166 -18.99 0.07 23.44
N GLY A 167 -18.23 0.82 22.65
CA GLY A 167 -18.11 2.27 22.81
C GLY A 167 -17.14 2.74 23.90
N SER A 168 -16.55 1.82 24.69
CA SER A 168 -15.51 2.18 25.66
C SER A 168 -14.25 2.73 24.99
N ASN A 169 -13.47 3.51 25.76
CA ASN A 169 -12.16 3.98 25.32
C ASN A 169 -11.21 2.79 25.11
N GLY A 170 -11.20 1.80 26.00
CA GLY A 170 -10.32 0.65 25.93
C GLY A 170 -10.53 -0.19 24.67
N ARG A 171 -11.80 -0.48 24.32
CA ARG A 171 -12.12 -1.19 23.06
C ARG A 171 -11.72 -0.36 21.84
N THR A 172 -12.04 0.93 21.85
CA THR A 172 -11.68 1.84 20.75
C THR A 172 -10.17 1.93 20.58
N GLY A 173 -9.44 2.12 21.67
CA GLY A 173 -7.98 2.23 21.70
C GLY A 173 -7.31 0.97 21.18
N LEU A 174 -7.74 -0.21 21.63
CA LEU A 174 -7.25 -1.50 21.12
C LEU A 174 -7.46 -1.66 19.61
N VAL A 175 -8.67 -1.38 19.12
CA VAL A 175 -9.00 -1.46 17.69
C VAL A 175 -8.15 -0.47 16.88
N VAL A 176 -8.00 0.76 17.35
CA VAL A 176 -7.21 1.81 16.69
C VAL A 176 -5.72 1.42 16.68
N ALA A 177 -5.20 0.89 17.79
CA ALA A 177 -3.83 0.40 17.90
C ALA A 177 -3.55 -0.75 16.93
N ALA A 178 -4.42 -1.76 16.88
CA ALA A 178 -4.34 -2.87 15.93
C ALA A 178 -4.35 -2.35 14.49
N THR A 179 -5.30 -1.47 14.18
CA THR A 179 -5.54 -0.95 12.83
C THR A 179 -4.37 -0.08 12.33
N LEU A 180 -3.97 0.93 13.09
CA LEU A 180 -2.89 1.83 12.69
C LEU A 180 -1.52 1.16 12.80
N GLY A 181 -1.31 0.32 13.82
CA GLY A 181 -0.06 -0.41 14.02
C GLY A 181 0.23 -1.42 12.91
N THR A 182 -0.80 -2.07 12.35
CA THR A 182 -0.60 -2.92 11.17
C THR A 182 -0.52 -2.13 9.86
N PHE A 183 -1.21 -1.00 9.75
CA PHE A 183 -1.35 -0.32 8.46
C PHE A 183 -0.22 0.68 8.18
N ILE A 184 0.08 1.60 9.10
CA ILE A 184 0.98 2.73 8.83
C ILE A 184 2.44 2.28 8.68
N PRO A 185 3.04 1.51 9.61
CA PRO A 185 4.43 1.09 9.45
C PRO A 185 4.66 0.17 8.25
N ALA A 186 3.61 -0.50 7.74
CA ALA A 186 3.72 -1.41 6.61
C ALA A 186 4.13 -0.74 5.30
N PHE A 187 4.00 0.58 5.17
CA PHE A 187 4.56 1.31 4.03
C PHE A 187 6.10 1.22 3.98
N THR A 188 6.76 0.99 5.11
CA THR A 188 8.22 0.89 5.20
C THR A 188 8.77 -0.53 5.04
N ILE A 189 7.89 -1.53 4.87
CA ILE A 189 8.25 -2.93 4.68
C ILE A 189 7.81 -3.31 3.28
N LEU A 190 8.78 -3.54 2.38
CA LEU A 190 8.56 -3.64 0.94
C LEU A 190 7.36 -4.53 0.55
N PRO A 191 7.28 -5.83 0.92
CA PRO A 191 6.18 -6.71 0.50
C PRO A 191 4.88 -6.50 1.27
N ALA A 192 4.83 -5.63 2.28
CA ALA A 192 3.72 -5.60 3.24
C ALA A 192 2.42 -4.95 2.69
N ASN A 193 2.45 -4.33 1.51
CA ASN A 193 1.26 -3.79 0.88
C ASN A 193 1.42 -3.62 -0.64
N VAL A 194 0.30 -3.52 -1.33
CA VAL A 194 0.22 -3.41 -2.79
C VAL A 194 0.79 -2.08 -3.32
N VAL A 195 0.70 -1.00 -2.56
CA VAL A 195 1.14 0.35 -3.01
C VAL A 195 2.66 0.39 -3.17
N ASN A 196 3.41 -0.20 -2.24
CA ASN A 196 4.85 -0.37 -2.36
C ASN A 196 5.22 -1.11 -3.66
N MET A 197 4.46 -2.15 -3.99
CA MET A 197 4.71 -2.98 -5.17
C MET A 197 4.43 -2.21 -6.45
N ILE A 198 3.37 -1.40 -6.48
CA ILE A 198 3.10 -0.51 -7.62
C ILE A 198 4.28 0.44 -7.85
N LEU A 199 4.75 1.13 -6.79
CA LEU A 199 5.90 2.04 -6.91
C LEU A 199 7.15 1.32 -7.43
N VAL A 200 7.49 0.16 -6.88
CA VAL A 200 8.65 -0.65 -7.32
C VAL A 200 8.49 -1.11 -8.76
N GLY A 201 7.31 -1.58 -9.16
CA GLY A 201 7.07 -2.05 -10.52
C GLY A 201 7.15 -0.93 -11.56
N MET A 202 6.74 0.28 -11.19
CA MET A 202 6.90 1.46 -12.03
C MET A 202 8.34 1.96 -12.08
N ALA A 203 9.04 1.94 -10.94
CA ALA A 203 10.47 2.25 -10.87
C ALA A 203 11.29 1.31 -11.77
N GLU A 204 10.97 0.03 -11.75
CA GLU A 204 11.62 -0.99 -12.59
C GLU A 204 11.34 -0.74 -14.07
N SER A 205 10.07 -0.60 -14.45
CA SER A 205 9.68 -0.50 -15.87
C SER A 205 10.12 0.81 -16.53
N GLN A 206 10.24 1.91 -15.77
CA GLN A 206 10.55 3.23 -16.32
C GLN A 206 12.01 3.66 -16.11
N TYR A 207 12.63 3.22 -15.00
CA TYR A 207 13.97 3.68 -14.60
C TYR A 207 14.96 2.54 -14.39
N ASN A 208 14.57 1.29 -14.67
CA ASN A 208 15.37 0.09 -14.42
C ASN A 208 15.90 0.02 -12.97
N PHE A 209 15.12 0.57 -12.03
CA PHE A 209 15.46 0.63 -10.62
C PHE A 209 14.55 -0.30 -9.82
N SER A 210 15.15 -1.28 -9.15
CA SER A 210 14.45 -2.20 -8.25
C SER A 210 15.16 -2.19 -6.90
N PRO A 211 14.60 -1.52 -5.86
CA PRO A 211 15.25 -1.42 -4.57
C PRO A 211 15.33 -2.80 -3.91
N LEU A 212 16.48 -3.10 -3.31
CA LEU A 212 16.64 -4.27 -2.44
C LEU A 212 15.74 -4.11 -1.20
N PHE A 213 15.25 -5.21 -0.65
CA PHE A 213 14.48 -5.23 0.59
C PHE A 213 15.26 -4.62 1.75
N GLY A 214 16.53 -5.03 1.94
CA GLY A 214 17.36 -4.52 3.03
C GLY A 214 17.59 -3.01 2.93
N GLU A 215 17.85 -2.52 1.72
CA GLU A 215 18.03 -1.09 1.41
C GLU A 215 16.74 -0.31 1.67
N TYR A 216 15.60 -0.77 1.13
CA TYR A 216 14.30 -0.15 1.33
C TYR A 216 13.91 -0.09 2.82
N LEU A 217 14.14 -1.19 3.54
CA LEU A 217 13.87 -1.28 4.97
C LEU A 217 14.75 -0.30 5.74
N LEU A 218 16.07 -0.28 5.49
CA LEU A 218 16.99 0.63 6.18
C LEU A 218 16.65 2.10 5.91
N LEU A 219 16.26 2.41 4.66
CA LEU A 219 15.97 3.77 4.22
C LEU A 219 14.69 4.34 4.87
N LEU A 220 13.67 3.52 5.12
CA LEU A 220 12.34 3.99 5.54
C LEU A 220 11.93 3.52 6.94
N PHE A 221 12.27 2.31 7.36
CA PHE A 221 11.75 1.67 8.56
C PHE A 221 12.16 2.35 9.88
N PRO A 222 13.42 2.76 10.10
CA PRO A 222 13.82 3.32 11.40
C PRO A 222 12.97 4.54 11.80
N VAL A 223 12.81 5.49 10.89
CA VAL A 223 12.09 6.74 11.16
C VAL A 223 10.60 6.61 10.87
N LEU A 224 10.22 6.20 9.66
CA LEU A 224 8.82 6.19 9.23
C LEU A 224 8.05 4.94 9.68
N GLY A 225 8.75 3.88 10.11
CA GLY A 225 8.14 2.65 10.61
C GLY A 225 8.15 2.61 12.13
N LEU A 226 9.33 2.41 12.72
CA LEU A 226 9.54 2.16 14.14
C LEU A 226 9.20 3.37 15.01
N MET A 227 9.75 4.55 14.71
CA MET A 227 9.45 5.74 15.50
C MET A 227 7.99 6.20 15.34
N LYS A 228 7.42 6.12 14.12
CA LYS A 228 5.98 6.39 13.91
C LYS A 228 5.10 5.39 14.69
N ALA A 229 5.48 4.11 14.77
CA ALA A 229 4.79 3.14 15.62
C ALA A 229 4.81 3.54 17.10
N GLY A 230 5.94 4.06 17.60
CA GLY A 230 6.03 4.65 18.93
C GLY A 230 5.06 5.81 19.15
N LEU A 231 4.94 6.72 18.18
CA LEU A 231 3.97 7.81 18.24
C LEU A 231 2.51 7.30 18.22
N ILE A 232 2.21 6.28 17.41
CA ILE A 232 0.88 5.65 17.41
C ILE A 232 0.53 5.15 18.81
N ILE A 233 1.46 4.46 19.49
CA ILE A 233 1.25 4.00 20.88
C ILE A 233 0.94 5.18 21.80
N ALA A 234 1.77 6.23 21.76
CA ALA A 234 1.57 7.41 22.61
C ALA A 234 0.23 8.12 22.35
N LEU A 235 -0.16 8.29 21.08
CA LEU A 235 -1.42 8.93 20.71
C LEU A 235 -2.62 8.10 21.15
N VAL A 236 -2.59 6.78 20.97
CA VAL A 236 -3.69 5.91 21.40
C VAL A 236 -3.87 5.97 22.91
N LEU A 237 -2.79 5.91 23.68
CA LEU A 237 -2.83 6.02 25.14
C LEU A 237 -3.38 7.36 25.61
N TRP A 238 -3.06 8.45 24.89
CA TRP A 238 -3.50 9.79 25.24
C TRP A 238 -4.97 10.06 24.87
N PHE A 239 -5.43 9.63 23.70
CA PHE A 239 -6.79 9.87 23.22
C PHE A 239 -7.83 8.90 23.76
N TYR A 240 -7.41 7.70 24.13
CA TYR A 240 -8.29 6.62 24.59
C TYR A 240 -7.80 6.02 25.92
N PRO A 241 -7.61 6.82 26.98
CA PRO A 241 -7.24 6.26 28.28
C PRO A 241 -8.36 5.37 28.82
N ASP A 242 -8.00 4.20 29.32
CA ASP A 242 -8.89 3.27 30.01
C ASP A 242 -8.07 2.36 30.95
N GLU A 243 -8.74 1.63 31.83
CA GLU A 243 -8.12 0.70 32.78
C GLU A 243 -8.70 -0.71 32.59
N PRO A 244 -7.85 -1.74 32.47
CA PRO A 244 -8.31 -3.11 32.28
C PRO A 244 -9.06 -3.59 33.53
N LYS A 245 -10.33 -3.97 33.34
CA LYS A 245 -11.14 -4.60 34.37
C LYS A 245 -11.07 -6.08 34.12
N VAL A 246 -10.02 -6.74 34.64
CA VAL A 246 -9.82 -8.17 34.44
C VAL A 246 -11.07 -8.91 34.92
N VAL A 247 -11.86 -9.41 33.96
CA VAL A 247 -12.95 -10.33 34.26
C VAL A 247 -12.29 -11.71 34.33
N ALA A 248 -12.47 -12.40 35.46
CA ALA A 248 -11.70 -13.58 35.88
C ALA A 248 -11.42 -14.65 34.79
N GLU A 249 -10.28 -15.34 34.98
CA GLU A 249 -9.69 -16.44 34.19
C GLU A 249 -10.54 -16.97 33.02
N SER A 250 -10.30 -16.45 31.82
CA SER A 250 -10.62 -17.22 30.63
C SER A 250 -9.59 -18.34 30.51
N GLU A 251 -10.08 -19.58 30.44
CA GLU A 251 -9.32 -20.79 30.18
C GLU A 251 -8.07 -20.49 29.34
N VAL A 252 -6.91 -20.77 29.93
CA VAL A 252 -5.62 -20.80 29.25
C VAL A 252 -5.86 -21.51 27.93
N HIS A 253 -5.83 -20.76 26.82
CA HIS A 253 -5.98 -21.33 25.49
C HIS A 253 -4.97 -22.46 25.43
N GLN A 254 -5.47 -23.70 25.41
CA GLN A 254 -4.62 -24.87 25.35
C GLN A 254 -3.65 -24.62 24.20
N ARG A 255 -2.34 -24.65 24.49
CA ARG A 255 -1.28 -24.48 23.50
C ARG A 255 -1.34 -25.69 22.56
N GLU A 256 -2.28 -25.67 21.63
CA GLU A 256 -2.40 -26.68 20.60
C GLU A 256 -1.09 -26.69 19.82
N ARG A 257 -0.54 -27.90 19.64
CA ARG A 257 0.69 -28.08 18.88
C ARG A 257 0.49 -27.50 17.47
N LEU A 258 1.54 -26.87 16.93
CA LEU A 258 1.53 -26.45 15.52
C LEU A 258 1.27 -27.66 14.64
N SER A 259 0.26 -27.54 13.77
CA SER A 259 0.04 -28.52 12.70
C SER A 259 1.30 -28.62 11.85
N LYS A 260 1.45 -29.73 11.13
CA LYS A 260 2.61 -29.92 10.27
C LYS A 260 2.69 -28.81 9.22
N GLU A 261 1.56 -28.42 8.66
CA GLU A 261 1.39 -27.37 7.64
C GLU A 261 1.75 -26.01 8.21
N ALA A 262 1.27 -25.67 9.42
CA ALA A 262 1.60 -24.42 10.09
C ALA A 262 3.10 -24.32 10.42
N ARG A 263 3.74 -25.44 10.79
CA ARG A 263 5.19 -25.49 11.05
C ARG A 263 6.00 -25.33 9.78
N THR A 264 5.59 -25.99 8.69
CA THR A 264 6.21 -25.83 7.37
C THR A 264 6.10 -24.38 6.90
N LEU A 265 4.92 -23.77 7.00
CA LEU A 265 4.72 -22.37 6.65
C LEU A 265 5.60 -21.44 7.49
N ALA A 266 5.66 -21.64 8.81
CA ALA A 266 6.53 -20.86 9.69
C ALA A 266 8.01 -20.97 9.29
N ALA A 267 8.49 -22.16 8.94
CA ALA A 267 9.86 -22.37 8.47
C ALA A 267 10.11 -21.66 7.13
N VAL A 268 9.17 -21.74 6.18
CA VAL A 268 9.26 -21.03 4.89
C VAL A 268 9.30 -19.52 5.11
N LEU A 269 8.42 -18.97 5.94
CA LEU A 269 8.40 -17.55 6.26
C LEU A 269 9.72 -17.08 6.88
N MET A 270 10.27 -17.86 7.80
CA MET A 270 11.55 -17.55 8.44
C MET A 270 12.70 -17.56 7.41
N LEU A 271 12.70 -18.53 6.49
CA LEU A 271 13.67 -18.59 5.40
C LEU A 271 13.51 -17.41 4.43
N LEU A 272 12.29 -17.05 4.04
CA LEU A 272 12.03 -15.91 3.17
C LEU A 272 12.51 -14.59 3.80
N LEU A 273 12.23 -14.39 5.09
CA LEU A 273 12.70 -13.22 5.84
C LEU A 273 14.23 -13.16 5.90
N LEU A 274 14.89 -14.29 6.13
CA LEU A 274 16.36 -14.36 6.11
C LEU A 274 16.92 -14.01 4.74
N LEU A 275 16.38 -14.61 3.66
CA LEU A 275 16.82 -14.34 2.29
C LEU A 275 16.57 -12.88 1.90
N TRP A 276 15.41 -12.31 2.21
CA TRP A 276 15.16 -10.88 1.99
C TRP A 276 16.10 -9.99 2.80
N ALA A 277 16.36 -10.32 4.07
CA ALA A 277 17.28 -9.55 4.89
C ALA A 277 18.73 -9.61 4.41
N THR A 278 19.13 -10.70 3.73
CA THR A 278 20.48 -10.89 3.19
C THR A 278 20.58 -10.61 1.68
N ASP A 279 19.61 -9.92 1.10
CA ASP A 279 19.56 -9.73 -0.35
C ASP A 279 20.69 -8.86 -0.91
N PHE A 280 21.30 -8.02 -0.08
CA PHE A 280 22.55 -7.33 -0.37
C PHE A 280 23.76 -8.26 -0.59
N ILE A 281 23.68 -9.54 -0.20
CA ILE A 281 24.74 -10.54 -0.40
C ILE A 281 24.58 -11.26 -1.74
N HIS A 282 23.37 -11.70 -2.05
CA HIS A 282 23.11 -12.54 -3.24
C HIS A 282 22.49 -11.76 -4.41
N HIS A 283 22.05 -10.52 -4.20
CA HIS A 283 21.46 -9.63 -5.21
C HIS A 283 20.28 -10.24 -5.98
N ILE A 284 19.51 -11.11 -5.32
CA ILE A 284 18.32 -11.74 -5.92
C ILE A 284 17.14 -10.87 -5.53
N SER A 285 16.37 -10.41 -6.52
CA SER A 285 15.18 -9.59 -6.29
C SER A 285 14.21 -10.29 -5.30
N PRO A 286 13.64 -9.54 -4.34
CA PRO A 286 12.64 -10.05 -3.41
C PRO A 286 11.46 -10.76 -4.08
N ALA A 287 11.12 -10.35 -5.31
CA ALA A 287 10.07 -10.97 -6.13
C ALA A 287 10.32 -12.45 -6.41
N TRP A 288 11.54 -12.80 -6.82
CA TRP A 288 11.88 -14.18 -7.16
C TRP A 288 11.97 -15.07 -5.93
N ILE A 289 12.43 -14.52 -4.80
CA ILE A 289 12.44 -15.18 -3.50
C ILE A 289 11.00 -15.48 -3.05
N GLY A 290 10.12 -14.48 -3.14
CA GLY A 290 8.69 -14.63 -2.81
C GLY A 290 7.98 -15.64 -3.71
N LEU A 291 8.24 -15.60 -5.03
CA LEU A 291 7.69 -16.55 -5.99
C LEU A 291 8.17 -17.98 -5.72
N ALA A 292 9.46 -18.18 -5.45
CA ALA A 292 10.00 -19.49 -5.09
C ALA A 292 9.34 -20.06 -3.83
N GLY A 293 9.15 -19.22 -2.80
CA GLY A 293 8.40 -19.58 -1.59
C GLY A 293 6.96 -19.99 -1.90
N ALA A 294 6.26 -19.24 -2.75
CA ALA A 294 4.90 -19.56 -3.17
C ALA A 294 4.81 -20.89 -3.94
N VAL A 295 5.72 -21.12 -4.90
CA VAL A 295 5.80 -22.39 -5.62
C VAL A 295 6.01 -23.55 -4.65
N TYR A 296 6.92 -23.40 -3.68
CA TYR A 296 7.14 -24.43 -2.66
C TYR A 296 5.89 -24.74 -1.84
N LEU A 297 5.14 -23.72 -1.42
CA LEU A 297 3.89 -23.88 -0.65
C LEU A 297 2.77 -24.56 -1.45
N LEU A 298 2.77 -24.41 -2.78
CA LEU A 298 1.79 -25.02 -3.70
C LEU A 298 2.17 -26.43 -4.16
N LEU A 299 3.38 -26.91 -3.85
CA LEU A 299 3.78 -28.26 -4.25
C LEU A 299 2.85 -29.31 -3.61
N PRO A 300 2.28 -30.25 -4.39
CA PRO A 300 1.34 -31.26 -3.86
C PRO A 300 1.93 -32.10 -2.72
N LYS A 301 3.25 -32.33 -2.73
CA LYS A 301 3.96 -33.10 -1.70
C LYS A 301 4.15 -32.32 -0.39
N VAL A 302 4.17 -30.99 -0.45
CA VAL A 302 4.31 -30.11 0.72
C VAL A 302 2.96 -30.00 1.44
N GLY A 303 1.87 -29.92 0.68
CA GLY A 303 0.51 -30.09 1.18
C GLY A 303 -0.02 -28.94 2.05
N VAL A 304 0.63 -27.77 2.03
CA VAL A 304 0.17 -26.60 2.80
C VAL A 304 -1.01 -25.92 2.12
N VAL A 305 -0.93 -25.71 0.80
CA VAL A 305 -2.04 -25.21 -0.03
C VAL A 305 -2.24 -26.17 -1.19
N ASN A 306 -3.39 -26.83 -1.25
CA ASN A 306 -3.72 -27.70 -2.37
C ASN A 306 -4.34 -26.90 -3.54
N GLY A 307 -4.43 -27.51 -4.73
CA GLY A 307 -4.92 -26.83 -5.94
C GLY A 307 -6.37 -26.33 -5.85
N GLU A 308 -7.24 -27.06 -5.16
CA GLU A 308 -8.63 -26.65 -4.95
C GLU A 308 -8.72 -25.41 -4.05
N GLN A 309 -8.00 -25.44 -2.93
CA GLN A 309 -7.87 -24.32 -2.00
C GLN A 309 -7.27 -23.10 -2.70
N PHE A 310 -6.22 -23.28 -3.48
CA PHE A 310 -5.63 -22.19 -4.26
C PHE A 310 -6.65 -21.55 -5.19
N ASN A 311 -7.35 -22.34 -6.01
CA ASN A 311 -8.33 -21.83 -6.97
C ASN A 311 -9.53 -21.15 -6.31
N ARG A 312 -9.93 -21.59 -5.11
CA ARG A 312 -11.05 -21.02 -4.37
C ARG A 312 -10.69 -19.73 -3.64
N GLU A 313 -9.50 -19.68 -3.03
CA GLU A 313 -9.12 -18.60 -2.10
C GLU A 313 -8.34 -17.46 -2.77
N ILE A 314 -7.73 -17.69 -3.94
CA ILE A 314 -6.94 -16.65 -4.59
C ILE A 314 -7.80 -15.49 -5.07
N ASN A 315 -7.42 -14.28 -4.62
CA ASN A 315 -7.99 -13.04 -5.11
C ASN A 315 -7.10 -12.44 -6.21
N TYR A 316 -7.57 -12.47 -7.45
CA TYR A 316 -6.86 -11.93 -8.60
C TYR A 316 -6.91 -10.40 -8.71
N ALA A 317 -7.82 -9.73 -7.98
CA ALA A 317 -8.01 -8.29 -8.09
C ALA A 317 -6.72 -7.48 -7.87
N PRO A 318 -5.89 -7.74 -6.83
CA PRO A 318 -4.63 -7.02 -6.65
C PRO A 318 -3.64 -7.18 -7.81
N LEU A 319 -3.64 -8.33 -8.49
CA LEU A 319 -2.76 -8.57 -9.65
C LEU A 319 -3.17 -7.68 -10.82
N PHE A 320 -4.47 -7.60 -11.12
CA PHE A 320 -4.99 -6.72 -12.17
C PHE A 320 -4.76 -5.24 -11.84
N VAL A 321 -4.94 -4.84 -10.59
CA VAL A 321 -4.70 -3.45 -10.16
C VAL A 321 -3.23 -3.08 -10.32
N VAL A 322 -2.31 -3.92 -9.84
CA VAL A 322 -0.86 -3.68 -9.97
C VAL A 322 -0.47 -3.60 -11.43
N ALA A 323 -0.90 -4.58 -12.24
CA ALA A 323 -0.61 -4.60 -13.66
C ALA A 323 -1.17 -3.35 -14.38
N GLY A 324 -2.41 -2.98 -14.06
CA GLY A 324 -3.12 -1.87 -14.68
C GLY A 324 -2.52 -0.51 -14.33
N VAL A 325 -2.12 -0.31 -13.08
CA VAL A 325 -1.49 0.96 -12.66
C VAL A 325 -0.09 1.11 -13.26
N ILE A 326 0.71 0.04 -13.27
CA ILE A 326 2.03 0.05 -13.92
C ILE A 326 1.87 0.30 -15.43
N GLY A 327 0.93 -0.39 -16.07
CA GLY A 327 0.60 -0.20 -17.49
C GLY A 327 0.13 1.22 -17.80
N LEU A 328 -0.74 1.80 -16.96
CA LEU A 328 -1.17 3.19 -17.08
C LEU A 328 0.03 4.15 -17.00
N GLY A 329 0.92 3.95 -16.03
CA GLY A 329 2.13 4.74 -15.93
C GLY A 329 3.04 4.60 -17.15
N GLY A 330 3.13 3.39 -17.72
CA GLY A 330 3.82 3.14 -18.99
C GLY A 330 3.19 3.92 -20.15
N VAL A 331 1.85 3.97 -20.24
CA VAL A 331 1.14 4.77 -21.25
C VAL A 331 1.39 6.27 -21.05
N ILE A 332 1.35 6.77 -19.81
CA ILE A 332 1.64 8.18 -19.49
C ILE A 332 3.06 8.55 -19.91
N HIS A 333 4.02 7.67 -19.63
CA HIS A 333 5.42 7.86 -20.01
C HIS A 333 5.60 7.80 -21.54
N TYR A 334 5.05 6.78 -22.19
CA TYR A 334 5.11 6.59 -23.65
C TYR A 334 4.48 7.75 -24.43
N ALA A 335 3.34 8.26 -23.95
CA ALA A 335 2.63 9.37 -24.58
C ALA A 335 3.30 10.75 -24.36
N GLY A 336 4.40 10.82 -23.60
CA GLY A 336 5.08 12.09 -23.29
C GLY A 336 4.28 13.02 -22.37
N LEU A 337 3.25 12.50 -21.70
CA LEU A 337 2.42 13.30 -20.79
C LEU A 337 3.18 13.73 -19.54
N GLY A 338 4.15 12.90 -19.12
CA GLY A 338 5.03 13.21 -18.00
C GLY A 338 5.72 14.57 -18.19
N SER A 339 6.34 14.81 -19.35
CA SER A 339 7.05 16.07 -19.62
C SER A 339 6.12 17.28 -19.70
N VAL A 340 4.91 17.13 -20.25
CA VAL A 340 3.93 18.22 -20.35
C VAL A 340 3.39 18.60 -18.96
N ILE A 341 3.02 17.60 -18.17
CA ILE A 341 2.54 17.79 -16.79
C ILE A 341 3.67 18.33 -15.91
N GLY A 342 4.87 17.79 -16.06
CA GLY A 342 6.09 18.22 -15.36
C GLY A 342 6.36 19.70 -15.58
N THR A 343 6.28 20.18 -16.82
CA THR A 343 6.52 21.60 -17.14
C THR A 343 5.55 22.55 -16.40
N HIS A 344 4.28 22.15 -16.19
CA HIS A 344 3.28 22.98 -15.50
C HIS A 344 3.21 22.80 -13.98
N LEU A 345 3.36 21.57 -13.46
CA LEU A 345 3.37 21.31 -12.02
C LEU A 345 4.68 21.74 -11.39
N ILE A 346 5.81 21.48 -12.06
CA ILE A 346 7.14 21.80 -11.54
C ILE A 346 7.40 23.31 -11.57
N ALA A 347 6.88 24.05 -12.56
CA ALA A 347 7.01 25.50 -12.61
C ALA A 347 6.43 26.24 -11.39
N ASN A 348 5.50 25.62 -10.65
CA ASN A 348 4.87 26.20 -9.46
C ASN A 348 5.49 25.70 -8.15
N LEU A 349 6.44 24.77 -8.21
CA LEU A 349 7.11 24.23 -7.04
C LEU A 349 8.45 24.95 -6.83
N PRO A 350 8.86 25.22 -5.58
CA PRO A 350 10.15 25.82 -5.28
C PRO A 350 11.27 24.77 -5.39
N LEU A 351 11.40 24.11 -6.56
CA LEU A 351 12.45 23.14 -6.79
C LEU A 351 13.73 23.85 -7.25
N ASP A 352 14.79 23.73 -6.47
CA ASP A 352 16.09 24.34 -6.74
C ASP A 352 17.20 23.41 -6.23
N PRO A 353 18.21 23.04 -7.04
CA PRO A 353 19.35 22.24 -6.58
C PRO A 353 20.06 22.78 -5.33
N ALA A 354 20.00 24.10 -5.09
CA ALA A 354 20.55 24.75 -3.90
C ALA A 354 19.76 24.47 -2.61
N THR A 355 18.55 23.89 -2.71
CA THR A 355 17.65 23.66 -1.57
C THR A 355 17.20 22.20 -1.46
N PRO A 356 18.13 21.23 -1.26
CA PRO A 356 17.82 19.80 -1.30
C PRO A 356 16.76 19.36 -0.27
N PHE A 357 16.72 19.99 0.90
CA PHE A 357 15.68 19.72 1.90
C PHE A 357 14.28 20.19 1.44
N ILE A 358 14.19 21.36 0.79
CA ILE A 358 12.92 21.86 0.25
C ILE A 358 12.45 20.97 -0.89
N ASN A 359 13.35 20.56 -1.79
CA ASN A 359 13.05 19.60 -2.85
C ASN A 359 12.46 18.30 -2.29
N TYR A 360 13.12 17.72 -1.28
CA TYR A 360 12.66 16.51 -0.60
C TYR A 360 11.27 16.68 0.02
N LEU A 361 11.02 17.79 0.71
CA LEU A 361 9.73 18.11 1.30
C LEU A 361 8.64 18.32 0.23
N SER A 362 8.97 19.02 -0.86
CA SER A 362 8.07 19.27 -1.98
C SER A 362 7.62 17.96 -2.65
N VAL A 363 8.54 17.02 -2.90
CA VAL A 363 8.18 15.71 -3.48
C VAL A 363 7.24 14.93 -2.56
N ALA A 364 7.52 14.90 -1.25
CA ALA A 364 6.63 14.25 -0.29
C ALA A 364 5.25 14.92 -0.22
N LEU A 365 5.20 16.27 -0.32
CA LEU A 365 3.95 17.05 -0.32
C LEU A 365 3.10 16.79 -1.56
N ILE A 366 3.72 16.72 -2.74
CA ILE A 366 3.04 16.38 -3.99
C ILE A 366 2.47 14.96 -3.88
N ALA A 367 3.27 13.99 -3.42
CA ALA A 367 2.80 12.62 -3.21
C ALA A 367 1.58 12.52 -2.29
N THR A 368 1.59 13.25 -1.17
CA THR A 368 0.44 13.28 -0.27
C THR A 368 -0.77 13.97 -0.90
N SER A 369 -0.55 15.10 -1.59
CA SER A 369 -1.62 15.89 -2.23
C SER A 369 -2.27 15.15 -3.38
N THR A 370 -1.48 14.46 -4.20
CA THR A 370 -1.98 13.56 -5.25
C THR A 370 -2.88 12.49 -4.63
N GLY A 371 -2.47 11.92 -3.50
CA GLY A 371 -3.27 10.93 -2.79
C GLY A 371 -4.62 11.43 -2.30
N LEU A 372 -4.81 12.75 -2.12
CA LEU A 372 -6.11 13.35 -1.77
C LEU A 372 -7.06 13.33 -2.96
N VAL A 373 -6.53 13.59 -4.15
CA VAL A 373 -7.30 13.63 -5.40
C VAL A 373 -7.56 12.21 -5.89
N THR A 374 -6.59 11.31 -5.72
CA THR A 374 -6.66 9.91 -6.14
C THR A 374 -6.96 8.99 -4.96
N THR A 375 -6.33 7.82 -4.93
CA THR A 375 -6.17 6.92 -3.79
C THR A 375 -4.68 6.59 -3.66
N LEU A 376 -4.28 5.82 -2.65
CA LEU A 376 -2.87 5.44 -2.47
C LEU A 376 -2.26 4.71 -3.69
N PRO A 377 -2.94 3.74 -4.32
CA PRO A 377 -2.44 3.12 -5.56
C PRO A 377 -2.29 4.10 -6.73
N GLY A 378 -3.05 5.20 -6.74
CA GLY A 378 -2.99 6.22 -7.79
C GLY A 378 -1.78 7.15 -7.70
N ILE A 379 -1.12 7.25 -6.54
CA ILE A 379 -0.01 8.19 -6.34
C ILE A 379 1.18 7.86 -7.27
N PRO A 380 1.72 6.62 -7.30
CA PRO A 380 2.81 6.30 -8.22
C PRO A 380 2.39 6.47 -9.68
N ALA A 381 1.13 6.17 -10.02
CA ALA A 381 0.60 6.31 -11.38
C ALA A 381 0.78 7.73 -11.95
N VAL A 382 0.64 8.74 -11.09
CA VAL A 382 0.71 10.15 -11.45
C VAL A 382 2.14 10.69 -11.35
N ILE A 383 2.88 10.34 -10.29
CA ILE A 383 4.14 11.03 -9.97
C ILE A 383 5.35 10.28 -10.51
N THR A 384 5.34 8.95 -10.52
CA THR A 384 6.50 8.17 -10.98
C THR A 384 6.91 8.49 -12.42
N PRO A 385 5.98 8.73 -13.37
CA PRO A 385 6.34 9.22 -14.72
C PRO A 385 7.05 10.59 -14.74
N LEU A 386 6.91 11.41 -13.69
CA LEU A 386 7.53 12.74 -13.55
C LEU A 386 8.92 12.69 -12.89
N THR A 387 9.37 11.51 -12.43
CA THR A 387 10.61 11.37 -11.66
C THR A 387 11.82 11.89 -12.44
N GLY A 388 11.91 11.62 -13.75
CA GLY A 388 13.02 12.11 -14.58
C GLY A 388 13.14 13.63 -14.57
N ASP A 389 12.04 14.34 -14.77
CA ASP A 389 12.02 15.81 -14.78
C ASP A 389 12.34 16.40 -13.40
N ILE A 390 11.75 15.80 -12.34
CA ILE A 390 12.03 16.20 -10.95
C ILE A 390 13.52 15.99 -10.62
N ALA A 391 14.10 14.86 -11.03
CA ALA A 391 15.51 14.57 -10.80
C ALA A 391 16.43 15.58 -11.50
N GLN A 392 16.13 15.93 -12.76
CA GLN A 392 16.89 16.94 -13.51
C GLN A 392 16.84 18.32 -12.83
N ILE A 393 15.69 18.72 -12.32
CA ILE A 393 15.49 20.05 -11.73
C ILE A 393 16.05 20.13 -10.31
N THR A 394 15.93 19.06 -9.53
CA THR A 394 16.39 19.04 -8.12
C THR A 394 17.86 18.66 -7.97
N GLY A 395 18.47 18.05 -8.98
CA GLY A 395 19.82 17.50 -8.92
C GLY A 395 19.92 16.16 -8.18
N PHE A 396 18.81 15.61 -7.69
CA PHE A 396 18.78 14.28 -7.08
C PHE A 396 18.86 13.16 -8.11
N SER A 397 19.30 11.98 -7.68
CA SER A 397 19.20 10.78 -8.51
C SER A 397 17.72 10.39 -8.72
N PRO A 398 17.37 9.76 -9.86
CA PRO A 398 16.01 9.25 -10.07
C PRO A 398 15.58 8.27 -8.97
N SER A 399 16.49 7.43 -8.47
CA SER A 399 16.22 6.51 -7.35
C SER A 399 15.85 7.24 -6.06
N ALA A 400 16.54 8.34 -5.72
CA ALA A 400 16.21 9.18 -4.57
C ALA A 400 14.81 9.77 -4.71
N VAL A 401 14.48 10.36 -5.88
CA VAL A 401 13.14 10.92 -6.14
C VAL A 401 12.04 9.86 -6.06
N LEU A 402 12.28 8.64 -6.56
CA LEU A 402 11.33 7.53 -6.43
C LEU A 402 11.06 7.18 -4.96
N MET A 403 12.11 7.08 -4.15
CA MET A 403 11.94 6.79 -2.72
C MET A 403 11.30 7.96 -1.95
N MET A 404 11.53 9.21 -2.36
CA MET A 404 10.89 10.39 -1.76
C MET A 404 9.37 10.35 -1.91
N GLN A 405 8.85 9.79 -3.01
CA GLN A 405 7.40 9.59 -3.18
C GLN A 405 6.84 8.72 -2.05
N MET A 406 7.59 7.71 -1.60
CA MET A 406 7.17 6.80 -0.55
C MET A 406 6.96 7.50 0.80
N VAL A 407 7.75 8.55 1.06
CA VAL A 407 7.64 9.39 2.25
C VAL A 407 6.26 10.07 2.32
N GLY A 408 5.80 10.62 1.19
CA GLY A 408 4.47 11.19 1.05
C GLY A 408 3.35 10.15 1.04
N ILE A 409 3.53 9.04 0.32
CA ILE A 409 2.57 7.92 0.29
C ILE A 409 2.27 7.41 1.71
N SER A 410 3.29 7.35 2.58
CA SER A 410 3.14 6.91 3.97
C SER A 410 2.41 7.91 4.89
N SER A 411 2.10 9.12 4.40
CA SER A 411 1.57 10.25 5.17
C SER A 411 0.11 10.54 4.81
N ILE A 412 -0.76 9.55 5.01
CA ILE A 412 -2.20 9.66 4.70
C ILE A 412 -2.90 10.73 5.54
N LEU A 413 -3.93 11.37 4.97
CA LEU A 413 -4.71 12.42 5.64
C LEU A 413 -6.12 11.96 6.01
N PHE A 414 -6.70 11.06 5.21
CA PHE A 414 -8.07 10.59 5.39
C PHE A 414 -8.18 9.06 5.30
N PRO A 415 -9.01 8.42 6.15
CA PRO A 415 -9.25 6.97 6.12
C PRO A 415 -9.70 6.41 4.77
N TYR A 416 -10.46 7.17 3.96
CA TYR A 416 -10.98 6.66 2.68
C TYR A 416 -9.87 6.33 1.68
N GLN A 417 -8.69 6.96 1.81
CA GLN A 417 -7.54 6.72 0.94
C GLN A 417 -7.01 5.28 1.08
N ALA A 418 -7.39 4.58 2.15
CA ALA A 418 -6.93 3.26 2.54
C ALA A 418 -8.10 2.33 2.89
N PRO A 419 -8.60 1.52 1.94
CA PRO A 419 -9.68 0.56 2.19
C PRO A 419 -9.49 -0.35 3.42
N PRO A 420 -8.27 -0.84 3.76
CA PRO A 420 -8.05 -1.65 4.96
C PRO A 420 -8.45 -0.93 6.26
N LEU A 421 -8.24 0.38 6.35
CA LEU A 421 -8.63 1.16 7.52
C LEU A 421 -10.15 1.21 7.67
N ILE A 422 -10.88 1.40 6.57
CA ILE A 422 -12.35 1.45 6.59
C ILE A 422 -12.94 0.10 6.98
N VAL A 423 -12.41 -0.99 6.42
CA VAL A 423 -12.87 -2.35 6.73
C VAL A 423 -12.61 -2.68 8.20
N ALA A 424 -11.45 -2.29 8.74
CA ALA A 424 -11.15 -2.50 10.16
C ALA A 424 -12.20 -1.87 11.08
N LEU A 425 -12.59 -0.65 10.77
CA LEU A 425 -13.59 0.11 11.53
C LEU A 425 -14.99 -0.49 11.41
N GLN A 426 -15.36 -0.96 10.22
CA GLN A 426 -16.63 -1.65 9.98
C GLN A 426 -16.71 -2.97 10.76
N LEU A 427 -15.65 -3.79 10.70
CA LEU A 427 -15.56 -5.05 11.43
C LEU A 427 -15.63 -4.84 12.95
N ALA A 428 -15.05 -3.75 13.45
CA ALA A 428 -15.01 -3.45 14.87
C ALA A 428 -16.22 -2.68 15.43
N GLY A 429 -17.07 -2.13 14.54
CA GLY A 429 -18.15 -1.22 14.92
C GLY A 429 -17.66 0.13 15.46
N VAL A 430 -16.43 0.56 15.10
CA VAL A 430 -15.82 1.80 15.58
C VAL A 430 -16.06 2.94 14.58
N LYS A 431 -16.44 4.11 15.09
CA LYS A 431 -16.71 5.29 14.24
C LYS A 431 -15.42 5.77 13.56
N ILE A 432 -15.52 6.13 12.28
CA ILE A 432 -14.41 6.73 11.49
C ILE A 432 -13.73 7.92 12.20
N ARG A 433 -14.50 8.74 12.92
CA ARG A 433 -13.98 9.88 13.69
C ARG A 433 -12.91 9.49 14.71
N ALA A 434 -12.93 8.26 15.20
CA ALA A 434 -11.93 7.77 16.15
C ALA A 434 -10.54 7.73 15.52
N VAL A 435 -10.42 7.10 14.35
CA VAL A 435 -9.15 7.00 13.64
C VAL A 435 -8.77 8.29 12.93
N PHE A 436 -9.74 9.03 12.39
CA PHE A 436 -9.48 10.23 11.58
C PHE A 436 -8.65 11.29 12.32
N ARG A 437 -8.98 11.57 13.60
CA ARG A 437 -8.23 12.54 14.40
C ARG A 437 -6.76 12.14 14.58
N LEU A 438 -6.50 10.86 14.85
CA LEU A 438 -5.14 10.37 15.01
C LEU A 438 -4.37 10.39 13.69
N ILE A 439 -5.01 10.07 12.56
CA ILE A 439 -4.38 10.16 11.24
C ILE A 439 -3.95 11.59 10.94
N LEU A 440 -4.81 12.59 11.18
CA LEU A 440 -4.42 13.98 10.96
C LEU A 440 -3.24 14.42 11.83
N ILE A 441 -3.21 13.99 13.10
CA ILE A 441 -2.08 14.27 13.99
C ILE A 441 -0.82 13.55 13.52
N LEU A 442 -0.92 12.29 13.08
CA LEU A 442 0.19 11.54 12.51
C LEU A 442 0.70 12.17 11.21
N ALA A 443 -0.18 12.68 10.36
CA ALA A 443 0.20 13.39 9.14
C ALA A 443 0.92 14.70 9.49
N LEU A 444 0.36 15.50 10.40
CA LEU A 444 1.01 16.72 10.88
C LEU A 444 2.39 16.42 11.49
N ALA A 445 2.47 15.42 12.37
CA ALA A 445 3.74 14.98 12.94
C ALA A 445 4.70 14.44 11.87
N SER A 446 4.19 13.83 10.80
CA SER A 446 5.01 13.40 9.67
C SER A 446 5.70 14.59 9.03
N TYR A 447 4.96 15.64 8.68
CA TYR A 447 5.54 16.85 8.07
C TYR A 447 6.44 17.66 9.01
N LEU A 448 6.07 17.77 10.29
CA LEU A 448 6.83 18.58 11.24
C LEU A 448 8.07 17.88 11.81
N PHE A 449 8.05 16.56 11.94
CA PHE A 449 9.10 15.81 12.64
C PHE A 449 9.66 14.65 11.82
N PHE A 450 8.84 13.71 11.35
CA PHE A 450 9.37 12.49 10.75
C PHE A 450 10.01 12.70 9.37
N ILE A 451 9.44 13.55 8.53
CA ILE A 451 9.98 13.86 7.21
C ILE A 451 11.34 14.56 7.34
N PRO A 452 11.48 15.64 8.14
CA PRO A 452 12.79 16.22 8.44
C PRO A 452 13.79 15.23 9.04
N LEU A 453 13.36 14.42 9.99
CA LEU A 453 14.24 13.42 10.61
C LEU A 453 14.67 12.33 9.62
N ASN A 454 13.77 11.91 8.73
CA ASN A 454 14.07 10.92 7.70
C ASN A 454 15.04 11.50 6.65
N TYR A 455 14.93 12.80 6.33
CA TYR A 455 15.91 13.47 5.49
C TYR A 455 17.31 13.45 6.12
N LEU A 456 17.43 13.78 7.40
CA LEU A 456 18.72 13.68 8.12
C LEU A 456 19.25 12.25 8.14
N TRP A 457 18.37 11.26 8.32
CA TRP A 457 18.72 9.85 8.22
C TRP A 457 19.28 9.49 6.84
N TRP A 458 18.67 9.99 5.76
CA TRP A 458 19.15 9.75 4.40
C TRP A 458 20.49 10.41 4.10
N GLN A 459 20.74 11.61 4.65
CA GLN A 459 22.05 12.26 4.57
C GLN A 459 23.13 11.41 5.26
N LEU A 460 22.82 10.81 6.42
CA LEU A 460 23.73 9.91 7.12
C LEU A 460 24.03 8.63 6.32
N LEU A 461 23.04 8.14 5.57
CA LEU A 461 23.20 6.99 4.67
C LEU A 461 23.87 7.36 3.33
N GLY A 462 24.08 8.64 3.04
CA GLY A 462 24.66 9.12 1.77
C GLY A 462 23.72 9.02 0.57
N TRP A 463 22.40 8.98 0.80
CA TRP A 463 21.39 8.90 -0.26
C TRP A 463 21.01 10.25 -0.87
N VAL A 464 21.12 11.34 -0.09
CA VAL A 464 20.77 12.74 -0.47
C VAL A 464 21.76 13.75 0.07
#